data_AF-A0A954C6B8-F1
#
_entry.id   AF-A0A954C6B8-F1
#
_cell.length_a   1.000
_cell.length_b   1.000
_cell.length_c   1.000
_cell.angle_alpha   90.00
_cell.angle_beta   90.00
_cell.angle_gamma   90.00
#
_symmetry.space_group_name_H-M   'P 1'
#
loop_
_entity.id
_entity.type
_entity.pdbx_description
1 polymer ?
#
loop_
_entity_poly.entity_id
_entity_poly.type
_entity_poly.pdbx_seq_one_letter_code
_entity_poly.pdbx_strand_id
1 'polypeptide(L)'
;GERATPRTEAPASAPASVAGLHTLILQPGPLDGRDTFVSSVGLYRNDNFGPEQTLRVGLRPPQSGQAGEELSLLAFTLERLPPGCEVEAAELVLSCMNTLYSSEPAWVEARAVVPSGARTPWVEGTGCHDALVGGVVWDGTFAGLPDPRTHSARPELSRPDLAAEALDRVQVGEASPDHEREVRFDVTEAVRAWVSRPATNLGLGLTAPAGAPPGAGIRVFHSSESLRPERRPRLVVRYRGAPPLPAADEARALEQAARRVRALLPALVACALGGDWEQAFALGTRAVEEAPFLGEPFLARGLAAERLGFLALARLEVLRSVGCQQPTLVPEGYAALARLSLPLRNPQARIQGLGALTALACERRMEPEVARLYRVALAGDDPAGDRSDWGRHASAMLEILEASRRRLGSEDPALAALPLLVALVHAARADPGAPEAFARARAAWPRHPLSVGFPELPVGPRPAALGAPGPSADWARILVAVGALDAARAQVAQARAAWPDDAELEQLERCLGDR
;
A
#
# COMPACT_ATOMS: atom_id res chain seq x y z
N GLY A 1 -37.58 16.35 63.96
CA GLY A 1 -37.40 16.40 62.51
C GLY A 1 -35.95 16.14 62.20
N GLU A 2 -35.59 14.87 62.04
CA GLU A 2 -34.25 14.44 61.63
C GLU A 2 -34.37 13.91 60.20
N ARG A 3 -33.71 14.59 59.26
CA ARG A 3 -33.65 14.18 57.85
C ARG A 3 -32.65 13.05 57.72
N ALA A 4 -33.14 11.85 57.43
CA ALA A 4 -32.33 10.71 57.04
C ALA A 4 -31.63 10.99 55.70
N THR A 5 -30.31 10.88 55.68
CA THR A 5 -29.49 10.88 54.47
C THR A 5 -29.76 9.63 53.63
N PRO A 6 -29.92 9.75 52.30
CA PRO A 6 -30.15 8.60 51.43
C PRO A 6 -28.89 7.73 51.38
N ARG A 7 -29.05 6.44 51.71
CA ARG A 7 -28.04 5.42 51.49
C ARG A 7 -27.77 5.31 49.99
N THR A 8 -26.55 5.60 49.58
CA THR A 8 -26.02 5.26 48.26
C THR A 8 -25.92 3.74 48.20
N GLU A 9 -26.92 3.08 47.60
CA GLU A 9 -26.84 1.66 47.25
C GLU A 9 -25.71 1.49 46.23
N ALA A 10 -24.71 0.68 46.61
CA ALA A 10 -23.66 0.26 45.71
C ALA A 10 -24.30 -0.41 44.48
N PRO A 11 -23.83 -0.11 43.25
CA PRO A 11 -24.40 -0.70 42.04
C PRO A 11 -24.35 -2.22 42.17
N ALA A 12 -25.52 -2.86 42.07
CA ALA A 12 -25.67 -4.30 42.11
C ALA A 12 -24.68 -4.94 41.12
N SER A 13 -23.83 -5.84 41.63
CA SER A 13 -22.89 -6.61 40.81
C SER A 13 -23.66 -7.27 39.69
N ALA A 14 -23.34 -6.95 38.44
CA ALA A 14 -23.93 -7.59 37.27
C ALA A 14 -23.82 -9.13 37.45
N PRO A 15 -24.88 -9.89 37.10
CA PRO A 15 -24.87 -11.34 37.24
C PRO A 15 -23.66 -11.91 36.50
N ALA A 16 -22.89 -12.75 37.19
CA ALA A 16 -21.72 -13.41 36.63
C ALA A 16 -22.14 -14.17 35.35
N SER A 17 -21.76 -13.61 34.19
CA SER A 17 -21.92 -14.26 32.91
C SER A 17 -21.30 -15.66 33.01
N VAL A 18 -22.09 -16.69 32.70
CA VAL A 18 -21.60 -18.07 32.64
C VAL A 18 -20.40 -18.10 31.69
N ALA A 19 -19.24 -18.55 32.17
CA ALA A 19 -18.01 -18.60 31.39
C ALA A 19 -18.17 -19.58 30.22
N GLY A 20 -18.47 -19.05 29.03
CA GLY A 20 -18.56 -19.81 27.79
C GLY A 20 -17.18 -20.06 27.21
N LEU A 21 -17.04 -21.13 26.42
CA LEU A 21 -15.88 -21.33 25.56
C LEU A 21 -16.09 -20.54 24.25
N HIS A 22 -15.13 -19.70 23.91
CA HIS A 22 -15.18 -18.81 22.75
C HIS A 22 -13.93 -18.96 21.88
N THR A 23 -14.08 -18.66 20.59
CA THR A 23 -12.97 -18.51 19.64
C THR A 23 -13.00 -17.09 19.09
N LEU A 24 -11.89 -16.38 19.26
CA LEU A 24 -11.66 -15.04 18.70
C LEU A 24 -10.59 -15.13 17.62
N ILE A 25 -10.87 -14.55 16.46
CA ILE A 25 -9.90 -14.39 15.37
C ILE A 25 -9.54 -12.90 15.29
N LEU A 26 -8.27 -12.60 15.48
CA LEU A 26 -7.68 -11.29 15.28
C LEU A 26 -6.93 -11.31 13.94
N GLN A 27 -7.35 -10.49 13.00
CA GLN A 27 -6.76 -10.43 11.66
C GLN A 27 -6.64 -8.98 11.24
N PRO A 28 -5.56 -8.30 11.65
CA PRO A 28 -5.45 -6.90 11.34
C PRO A 28 -5.23 -6.68 9.84
N GLY A 29 -5.74 -5.57 9.34
CA GLY A 29 -5.49 -5.07 8.00
C GLY A 29 -4.28 -4.12 7.94
N PRO A 30 -4.08 -3.39 6.83
CA PRO A 30 -2.93 -2.50 6.63
C PRO A 30 -2.81 -1.32 7.62
N LEU A 31 -3.76 -1.20 8.54
CA LEU A 31 -4.09 0.07 9.22
C LEU A 31 -3.99 -0.11 10.72
N ASP A 32 -4.48 -1.24 11.19
CA ASP A 32 -4.40 -1.79 12.53
C ASP A 32 -3.33 -2.90 12.63
N GLY A 33 -2.80 -3.33 11.48
CA GLY A 33 -1.65 -4.21 11.35
C GLY A 33 -0.44 -3.58 11.97
N ARG A 34 0.36 -4.43 12.62
CA ARG A 34 1.71 -4.09 13.03
C ARG A 34 2.60 -5.22 12.62
N ASP A 35 3.15 -5.16 11.43
CA ASP A 35 4.13 -6.12 10.97
C ASP A 35 5.19 -5.52 10.05
N THR A 36 6.37 -6.14 10.05
CA THR A 36 7.49 -5.71 9.22
C THR A 36 8.47 -6.86 9.09
N PHE A 37 9.38 -6.79 8.14
CA PHE A 37 10.62 -7.56 8.23
C PHE A 37 11.82 -6.64 8.30
N VAL A 38 12.91 -7.18 8.84
CA VAL A 38 14.16 -6.50 9.09
C VAL A 38 15.25 -7.33 8.46
N SER A 39 15.98 -6.72 7.52
CA SER A 39 17.11 -7.37 6.87
C SER A 39 18.38 -7.18 7.69
N SER A 40 19.21 -8.21 7.82
CA SER A 40 20.50 -8.10 8.51
C SER A 40 21.66 -7.67 7.62
N VAL A 41 21.37 -7.30 6.38
CA VAL A 41 22.32 -7.45 5.29
C VAL A 41 22.66 -6.15 4.58
N GLY A 42 23.96 -5.93 4.38
CA GLY A 42 24.49 -4.95 3.43
C GLY A 42 23.98 -3.53 3.69
N LEU A 43 23.64 -2.82 2.62
CA LEU A 43 23.11 -1.44 2.68
C LEU A 43 21.73 -1.35 3.37
N TYR A 44 21.03 -2.47 3.53
CA TYR A 44 19.69 -2.55 4.11
C TYR A 44 19.70 -3.12 5.53
N ARG A 45 20.88 -3.12 6.18
CA ARG A 45 21.02 -3.65 7.52
C ARG A 45 20.14 -2.85 8.47
N ASN A 46 19.17 -3.56 9.06
CA ASN A 46 18.14 -3.08 9.96
C ASN A 46 17.11 -2.14 9.34
N ASP A 47 17.00 -2.12 8.01
CA ASP A 47 15.90 -1.41 7.34
C ASP A 47 14.55 -2.03 7.71
N ASN A 48 13.57 -1.15 7.90
CA ASN A 48 12.18 -1.51 8.13
C ASN A 48 11.46 -1.63 6.79
N PHE A 49 10.61 -2.64 6.67
CA PHE A 49 9.78 -2.90 5.49
C PHE A 49 8.29 -3.01 5.84
N GLY A 50 7.81 -2.22 6.80
CA GLY A 50 6.43 -2.25 7.31
C GLY A 50 5.33 -2.16 6.25
N PRO A 51 5.38 -1.23 5.27
CA PRO A 51 4.37 -1.12 4.23
C PRO A 51 4.52 -2.16 3.10
N GLU A 52 5.44 -3.12 3.20
CA GLU A 52 5.53 -4.20 2.21
C GLU A 52 4.40 -5.19 2.40
N GLN A 53 3.87 -5.71 1.29
CA GLN A 53 2.81 -6.76 1.29
C GLN A 53 3.30 -8.12 1.77
N THR A 54 4.58 -8.22 2.16
CA THR A 54 5.23 -9.47 2.51
C THR A 54 6.11 -9.37 3.74
N LEU A 55 6.08 -10.42 4.54
CA LEU A 55 7.04 -10.70 5.61
C LEU A 55 8.08 -11.69 5.10
N ARG A 56 9.31 -11.61 5.63
CA ARG A 56 10.44 -12.44 5.21
C ARG A 56 11.17 -13.03 6.39
N VAL A 57 11.41 -14.34 6.33
CA VAL A 57 12.10 -15.09 7.37
C VAL A 57 13.08 -16.06 6.75
N GLY A 58 14.32 -16.08 7.20
CA GLY A 58 15.30 -17.09 6.76
C GLY A 58 16.71 -16.56 6.63
N LEU A 59 17.54 -17.32 5.92
CA LEU A 59 18.92 -16.95 5.64
C LEU A 59 19.13 -16.80 4.13
N ARG A 60 19.51 -15.59 3.71
CA ARG A 60 19.90 -15.32 2.33
C ARG A 60 21.29 -15.92 2.06
N PRO A 61 21.47 -16.69 0.97
CA PRO A 61 22.75 -17.34 0.67
C PRO A 61 23.87 -16.32 0.38
N PRO A 62 25.13 -16.62 0.72
CA PRO A 62 26.28 -15.74 0.46
C PRO A 62 26.47 -15.33 -1.00
N GLN A 63 26.10 -16.22 -1.93
CA GLN A 63 26.24 -16.02 -3.36
C GLN A 63 25.38 -14.87 -3.90
N SER A 64 24.39 -14.41 -3.14
CA SER A 64 23.56 -13.25 -3.51
C SER A 64 24.27 -11.89 -3.38
N GLY A 65 25.50 -11.87 -2.85
CA GLY A 65 26.20 -10.62 -2.48
C GLY A 65 25.58 -9.91 -1.27
N GLN A 66 24.51 -10.48 -0.73
CA GLN A 66 23.70 -9.96 0.37
C GLN A 66 23.43 -11.12 1.36
N ALA A 67 24.49 -11.69 1.92
CA ALA A 67 24.35 -12.77 2.90
C ALA A 67 23.76 -12.26 4.22
N GLY A 68 22.75 -12.96 4.75
CA GLY A 68 22.34 -12.82 6.15
C GLY A 68 20.88 -13.15 6.41
N GLU A 69 20.51 -12.98 7.67
CA GLU A 69 19.18 -13.21 8.22
C GLU A 69 18.16 -12.15 7.77
N GLU A 70 16.97 -12.62 7.44
CA GLU A 70 15.74 -11.83 7.39
C GLU A 70 14.86 -12.24 8.57
N LEU A 71 14.39 -11.26 9.33
CA LEU A 71 13.59 -11.45 10.53
C LEU A 71 12.25 -10.74 10.35
N SER A 72 11.12 -11.38 10.63
CA SER A 72 9.83 -10.68 10.66
C SER A 72 9.37 -10.36 12.08
N LEU A 73 8.69 -9.25 12.26
CA LEU A 73 8.08 -8.80 13.51
C LEU A 73 6.59 -8.61 13.27
N LEU A 74 5.77 -9.03 14.22
CA LEU A 74 4.31 -8.87 14.17
C LEU A 74 3.77 -8.55 15.57
N ALA A 75 2.74 -7.72 15.69
CA ALA A 75 2.02 -7.50 16.94
C ALA A 75 0.50 -7.54 16.72
N PHE A 76 -0.22 -8.07 17.71
CA PHE A 76 -1.68 -8.14 17.73
C PHE A 76 -2.21 -7.43 18.96
N THR A 77 -3.21 -6.57 18.78
CA THR A 77 -3.95 -5.96 19.88
C THR A 77 -4.94 -6.96 20.47
N LEU A 78 -4.87 -7.19 21.78
CA LEU A 78 -5.69 -8.19 22.48
C LEU A 78 -6.93 -7.59 23.18
N GLU A 79 -7.26 -6.32 22.94
CA GLU A 79 -8.34 -5.60 23.63
C GLU A 79 -9.71 -6.25 23.49
N ARG A 80 -9.93 -7.05 22.44
CA ARG A 80 -11.18 -7.79 22.22
C ARG A 80 -11.34 -9.03 23.12
N LEU A 81 -10.26 -9.48 23.77
CA LEU A 81 -10.33 -10.50 24.81
C LEU A 81 -10.86 -9.85 26.10
N PRO A 82 -11.91 -10.42 26.72
CA PRO A 82 -12.47 -9.83 27.92
C PRO A 82 -11.46 -9.92 29.09
N PRO A 83 -11.41 -8.89 29.96
CA PRO A 83 -10.54 -8.92 31.14
C PRO A 83 -10.80 -10.17 31.99
N GLY A 84 -9.73 -10.84 32.39
CA GLY A 84 -9.81 -12.06 33.21
C GLY A 84 -10.21 -13.33 32.46
N CYS A 85 -10.28 -13.32 31.12
CA CYS A 85 -10.49 -14.55 30.36
C CYS A 85 -9.35 -15.55 30.53
N GLU A 86 -9.67 -16.84 30.51
CA GLU A 86 -8.69 -17.92 30.55
C GLU A 86 -8.40 -18.41 29.13
N VAL A 87 -7.20 -18.14 28.62
CA VAL A 87 -6.79 -18.59 27.28
C VAL A 87 -6.49 -20.10 27.33
N GLU A 88 -7.24 -20.89 26.56
CA GLU A 88 -7.01 -22.33 26.41
C GLU A 88 -5.95 -22.62 25.36
N ALA A 89 -6.00 -21.92 24.23
CA ALA A 89 -5.09 -22.10 23.10
C ALA A 89 -4.97 -20.80 22.30
N ALA A 90 -3.80 -20.54 21.72
CA ALA A 90 -3.61 -19.48 20.74
C ALA A 90 -2.66 -19.90 19.63
N GLU A 91 -3.06 -19.68 18.38
CA GLU A 91 -2.26 -20.00 17.18
C GLU A 91 -2.01 -18.75 16.34
N LEU A 92 -0.74 -18.48 16.01
CA LEU A 92 -0.39 -17.57 14.93
C LEU A 92 -0.49 -18.33 13.60
N VAL A 93 -1.33 -17.84 12.69
CA VAL A 93 -1.56 -18.43 11.37
C VAL A 93 -1.07 -17.48 10.29
N LEU A 94 -0.14 -17.95 9.47
CA LEU A 94 0.47 -17.20 8.36
C LEU A 94 0.25 -17.93 7.04
N SER A 95 0.21 -17.17 5.94
CA SER A 95 0.18 -17.73 4.59
C SER A 95 1.53 -17.50 3.91
N CYS A 96 2.29 -18.58 3.70
CA CYS A 96 3.54 -18.57 2.94
C CYS A 96 3.21 -18.53 1.45
N MET A 97 3.59 -17.44 0.79
CA MET A 97 3.28 -17.18 -0.62
C MET A 97 4.43 -17.51 -1.57
N ASN A 98 5.66 -17.57 -1.06
CA ASN A 98 6.81 -17.84 -1.90
C ASN A 98 8.00 -18.36 -1.06
N THR A 99 8.87 -19.11 -1.71
CA THR A 99 10.18 -19.48 -1.19
C THR A 99 11.28 -18.98 -2.11
N LEU A 100 12.20 -18.18 -1.57
CA LEU A 100 13.31 -17.61 -2.34
C LEU A 100 14.61 -18.37 -2.04
N TYR A 101 15.44 -18.49 -3.07
CA TYR A 101 16.79 -19.07 -3.03
C TYR A 101 16.91 -20.57 -2.73
N SER A 102 15.89 -21.19 -2.14
CA SER A 102 15.83 -22.63 -1.91
C SER A 102 14.37 -23.10 -1.84
N SER A 103 14.08 -24.22 -2.49
CA SER A 103 12.81 -24.97 -2.34
C SER A 103 12.86 -25.99 -1.21
N GLU A 104 14.06 -26.30 -0.68
CA GLU A 104 14.22 -27.27 0.40
C GLU A 104 13.54 -26.78 1.68
N PRO A 105 12.76 -27.61 2.38
CA PRO A 105 12.07 -27.20 3.60
C PRO A 105 12.99 -26.61 4.67
N ALA A 106 12.60 -25.47 5.23
CA ALA A 106 13.37 -24.75 6.24
C ALA A 106 12.55 -24.57 7.50
N TRP A 107 13.23 -24.60 8.64
CA TRP A 107 12.61 -24.35 9.93
C TRP A 107 12.44 -22.84 10.15
N VAL A 108 11.29 -22.46 10.69
CA VAL A 108 10.99 -21.10 11.18
C VAL A 108 10.60 -21.21 12.64
N GLU A 109 11.09 -20.29 13.47
CA GLU A 109 10.78 -20.20 14.90
C GLU A 109 9.97 -18.95 15.18
N ALA A 110 8.90 -19.10 15.96
CA ALA A 110 8.17 -17.99 16.57
C ALA A 110 8.74 -17.74 17.96
N ARG A 111 9.08 -16.49 18.27
CA ARG A 111 9.65 -16.07 19.56
C ARG A 111 8.90 -14.83 20.06
N ALA A 112 8.75 -14.68 21.37
CA ALA A 112 8.23 -13.44 21.92
C ALA A 112 9.27 -12.31 21.77
N VAL A 113 8.84 -11.12 21.42
CA VAL A 113 9.68 -9.92 21.54
C VAL A 113 9.81 -9.56 23.01
N VAL A 114 11.03 -9.28 23.47
CA VAL A 114 11.30 -8.93 24.86
C VAL A 114 11.84 -7.51 24.98
N PRO A 115 11.66 -6.84 26.13
CA PRO A 115 12.25 -5.52 26.35
C PRO A 115 13.78 -5.62 26.25
N SER A 116 14.37 -4.82 25.37
CA SER A 116 15.83 -4.77 25.15
C SER A 116 16.57 -3.85 26.14
N GLY A 117 15.94 -3.59 27.30
CA GLY A 117 16.44 -2.66 28.32
C GLY A 117 16.30 -1.19 27.91
N ALA A 118 17.43 -0.49 27.74
CA ALA A 118 17.50 0.96 27.50
C ALA A 118 17.09 1.41 26.07
N ARG A 119 16.51 0.54 25.26
CA ARG A 119 16.17 0.83 23.86
C ARG A 119 14.65 0.99 23.70
N THR A 120 14.23 1.87 22.80
CA THR A 120 12.83 2.31 22.56
C THR A 120 11.94 1.24 21.90
N PRO A 121 10.75 0.84 22.42
CA PRO A 121 9.89 -0.20 21.83
C PRO A 121 9.76 -0.14 20.30
N TRP A 122 9.70 -1.29 19.61
CA TRP A 122 9.68 -1.26 18.14
C TRP A 122 8.39 -0.62 17.68
N VAL A 123 8.54 0.24 16.69
CA VAL A 123 7.43 0.86 15.98
C VAL A 123 7.51 0.36 14.56
N GLU A 124 6.38 -0.16 14.09
CA GLU A 124 6.18 -0.47 12.69
C GLU A 124 6.43 0.80 11.88
N GLY A 125 7.36 0.69 10.95
CA GLY A 125 7.82 1.81 10.19
C GLY A 125 6.84 2.21 9.11
N THR A 126 6.96 3.44 8.65
CA THR A 126 6.49 3.81 7.31
C THR A 126 7.58 3.57 6.25
N GLY A 127 8.77 3.13 6.63
CA GLY A 127 9.89 2.91 5.73
C GLY A 127 9.65 1.80 4.72
N CYS A 128 9.93 2.07 3.45
CA CYS A 128 10.17 1.06 2.42
C CYS A 128 11.50 1.44 1.78
N HIS A 129 12.55 0.65 2.06
CA HIS A 129 13.91 0.88 1.56
C HIS A 129 14.49 2.24 2.03
N ASP A 130 15.50 2.75 1.31
CA ASP A 130 16.22 4.02 1.55
C ASP A 130 15.33 5.28 1.58
N ALA A 131 14.04 5.16 1.29
CA ALA A 131 13.16 6.29 1.00
C ALA A 131 12.66 7.01 2.27
N LEU A 132 12.52 6.31 3.39
CA LEU A 132 12.01 6.86 4.66
C LEU A 132 12.57 6.08 5.87
N VAL A 133 13.26 6.78 6.77
CA VAL A 133 13.83 6.22 8.02
C VAL A 133 12.79 6.07 9.14
N GLY A 134 11.50 6.15 8.80
CA GLY A 134 10.42 5.95 9.77
C GLY A 134 10.25 4.45 10.01
N GLY A 135 10.82 3.91 11.09
CA GLY A 135 10.69 2.50 11.42
C GLY A 135 11.99 1.82 11.83
N VAL A 136 11.94 1.03 12.91
CA VAL A 136 13.10 0.47 13.63
C VAL A 136 14.12 1.56 14.05
N VAL A 137 13.66 2.61 14.74
CA VAL A 137 14.53 3.52 15.51
C VAL A 137 14.59 2.99 16.95
N TRP A 138 15.77 2.64 17.45
CA TRP A 138 15.91 2.05 18.79
C TRP A 138 17.05 2.71 19.60
N ASP A 139 17.31 4.01 19.39
CA ASP A 139 17.98 4.87 20.39
C ASP A 139 17.34 6.27 20.56
N GLY A 140 16.23 6.54 19.86
CA GLY A 140 15.40 7.72 20.11
C GLY A 140 16.03 9.08 19.78
N THR A 141 17.15 9.18 19.06
CA THR A 141 17.70 10.49 18.68
C THR A 141 17.67 10.75 17.17
N PHE A 142 16.49 11.06 16.64
CA PHE A 142 16.35 11.66 15.31
C PHE A 142 17.13 13.00 15.21
N ALA A 143 17.29 13.69 16.34
CA ALA A 143 17.95 15.00 16.45
C ALA A 143 19.49 14.97 16.32
N GLY A 144 20.11 13.79 16.21
CA GLY A 144 21.57 13.64 16.13
C GLY A 144 22.09 12.93 14.88
N LEU A 145 21.21 12.45 14.00
CA LEU A 145 21.63 11.77 12.77
C LEU A 145 22.11 12.81 11.75
N PRO A 146 23.35 12.69 11.21
CA PRO A 146 23.78 13.54 10.11
C PRO A 146 22.91 13.29 8.87
N ASP A 147 22.85 14.30 7.99
CA ASP A 147 22.02 14.36 6.78
C ASP A 147 21.80 12.97 6.13
N PRO A 148 20.54 12.54 5.87
CA PRO A 148 20.23 11.27 5.21
C PRO A 148 20.90 11.10 3.83
N ARG A 149 21.44 12.17 3.23
CA ARG A 149 22.30 12.12 2.03
C ARG A 149 23.68 11.52 2.27
N THR A 150 24.12 11.41 3.51
CA THR A 150 25.39 10.77 3.88
C THR A 150 25.10 9.35 4.37
N HIS A 151 25.28 8.38 3.48
CA HIS A 151 24.99 6.95 3.70
C HIS A 151 25.69 6.27 4.90
N SER A 152 26.53 6.97 5.67
CA SER A 152 27.52 6.37 6.58
C SER A 152 27.16 6.42 8.08
N ALA A 153 25.97 6.87 8.46
CA ALA A 153 25.57 6.93 9.87
C ALA A 153 24.06 6.72 10.07
N ARG A 154 23.51 5.63 9.49
CA ARG A 154 22.17 5.19 9.89
C ARG A 154 22.25 4.60 11.33
N PRO A 155 21.17 4.60 12.13
CA PRO A 155 21.13 3.96 13.44
C PRO A 155 21.11 2.41 13.34
N GLU A 156 22.10 1.84 12.63
CA GLU A 156 22.16 0.47 12.09
C GLU A 156 22.38 -0.63 13.14
N LEU A 157 22.09 -0.45 14.43
CA LEU A 157 22.60 -1.36 15.46
C LEU A 157 21.56 -1.99 16.41
N SER A 158 20.28 -1.73 16.25
CA SER A 158 19.29 -2.19 17.22
C SER A 158 18.10 -2.87 16.58
N ARG A 159 18.10 -4.19 16.64
CA ARG A 159 16.91 -5.04 16.49
C ARG A 159 16.22 -5.20 17.85
N PRO A 160 14.91 -5.45 17.89
CA PRO A 160 14.30 -5.93 19.13
C PRO A 160 14.97 -7.22 19.57
N ASP A 161 15.15 -7.35 20.88
CA ASP A 161 15.60 -8.61 21.45
C ASP A 161 14.44 -9.61 21.40
N LEU A 162 14.75 -10.86 21.05
CA LEU A 162 13.81 -11.96 21.09
C LEU A 162 14.09 -12.85 22.29
N ALA A 163 13.03 -13.45 22.83
CA ALA A 163 13.17 -14.47 23.86
C ALA A 163 14.14 -15.57 23.38
N ALA A 164 14.98 -16.04 24.30
CA ALA A 164 15.98 -17.08 24.01
C ALA A 164 15.33 -18.42 23.64
N GLU A 165 14.16 -18.70 24.19
CA GLU A 165 13.35 -19.87 23.89
C GLU A 165 12.34 -19.55 22.78
N ALA A 166 12.22 -20.45 21.80
CA ALA A 166 11.14 -20.40 20.82
C ALA A 166 9.83 -20.81 21.49
N LEU A 167 8.77 -20.08 21.16
CA LEU A 167 7.39 -20.45 21.52
C LEU A 167 6.98 -21.71 20.76
N ASP A 168 7.30 -21.73 19.46
CA ASP A 168 7.09 -22.87 18.59
C ASP A 168 8.05 -22.83 17.40
N ARG A 169 8.22 -23.98 16.74
CA ARG A 169 9.10 -24.17 15.58
C ARG A 169 8.43 -25.07 14.54
N VAL A 170 8.32 -24.56 13.32
CA VAL A 170 7.58 -25.22 12.24
C VAL A 170 8.45 -25.35 11.00
N GLN A 171 8.36 -26.49 10.30
CA GLN A 171 9.04 -26.69 9.03
C GLN A 171 8.17 -26.18 7.87
N VAL A 172 8.68 -25.19 7.14
CA VAL A 172 8.00 -24.57 6.02
C VAL A 172 8.62 -25.07 4.72
N GLY A 173 7.85 -25.88 3.99
CA GLY A 173 8.23 -26.37 2.66
C GLY A 173 8.21 -25.28 1.58
N GLU A 174 8.38 -25.71 0.34
CA GLU A 174 8.21 -24.88 -0.85
C GLU A 174 6.81 -24.26 -0.90
N ALA A 175 6.73 -23.04 -1.41
CA ALA A 175 5.51 -22.31 -1.69
C ALA A 175 5.72 -21.43 -2.93
N SER A 176 4.65 -21.20 -3.68
CA SER A 176 4.65 -20.33 -4.85
C SER A 176 3.36 -19.52 -4.90
N PRO A 177 3.28 -18.46 -5.73
CA PRO A 177 2.04 -17.68 -5.89
C PRO A 177 0.82 -18.50 -6.30
N ASP A 178 1.04 -19.65 -6.94
CA ASP A 178 -0.01 -20.60 -7.38
C ASP A 178 -0.27 -21.71 -6.34
N HIS A 179 0.66 -21.91 -5.39
CA HIS A 179 0.59 -22.94 -4.36
C HIS A 179 1.02 -22.38 -3.00
N GLU A 180 0.20 -21.48 -2.45
CA GLU A 180 0.42 -20.90 -1.13
C GLU A 180 0.17 -21.94 -0.02
N ARG A 181 0.93 -21.86 1.08
CA ARG A 181 0.81 -22.78 2.21
C ARG A 181 0.46 -22.04 3.49
N GLU A 182 -0.52 -22.56 4.23
CA GLU A 182 -0.81 -22.07 5.58
C GLU A 182 0.17 -22.70 6.59
N VAL A 183 0.70 -21.87 7.49
CA VAL A 183 1.66 -22.25 8.53
C VAL A 183 1.10 -21.77 9.88
N ARG A 184 1.15 -22.62 10.90
CA ARG A 184 0.58 -22.37 12.23
C ARG A 184 1.63 -22.54 13.30
N PHE A 185 1.74 -21.57 14.20
CA PHE A 185 2.63 -21.60 15.36
C PHE A 185 1.81 -21.56 16.64
N ASP A 186 2.09 -22.45 17.58
CA ASP A 186 1.53 -22.36 18.94
C ASP A 186 2.17 -21.20 19.70
N VAL A 187 1.34 -20.23 20.11
CA VAL A 187 1.76 -19.05 20.89
C VAL A 187 0.93 -18.91 22.16
N THR A 188 0.32 -20.01 22.62
CA THR A 188 -0.59 -20.05 23.76
C THR A 188 0.00 -19.40 25.02
N GLU A 189 1.24 -19.76 25.35
CA GLU A 189 1.91 -19.25 26.56
C GLU A 189 2.20 -17.74 26.48
N ALA A 190 2.57 -17.24 25.31
CA ALA A 190 2.76 -15.81 25.10
C ALA A 190 1.45 -15.04 25.28
N VAL A 191 0.36 -15.52 24.65
CA VAL A 191 -0.96 -14.86 24.75
C VAL A 191 -1.51 -14.92 26.18
N ARG A 192 -1.33 -16.03 26.91
CA ARG A 192 -1.65 -16.13 28.35
C ARG A 192 -0.91 -15.06 29.17
N ALA A 193 0.39 -14.91 28.92
CA ALA A 193 1.20 -13.91 29.61
C ALA A 193 0.72 -12.48 29.28
N TRP A 194 0.34 -12.21 28.04
CA TRP A 194 -0.14 -10.90 27.61
C TRP A 194 -1.54 -10.54 28.10
N VAL A 195 -2.46 -11.50 28.18
CA VAL A 195 -3.79 -11.26 28.77
C VAL A 195 -3.67 -10.91 30.25
N SER A 196 -2.79 -11.61 30.98
CA SER A 196 -2.55 -11.32 32.40
C SER A 196 -1.76 -10.03 32.62
N ARG A 197 -0.86 -9.67 31.70
CA ARG A 197 -0.03 -8.46 31.76
C ARG A 197 0.05 -7.78 30.38
N PRO A 198 -0.97 -6.98 29.99
CA PRO A 198 -1.04 -6.39 28.65
C PRO A 198 0.19 -5.57 28.25
N ALA A 199 0.83 -4.89 29.22
CA ALA A 199 2.03 -4.09 28.99
C ALA A 199 3.26 -4.91 28.53
N THR A 200 3.25 -6.24 28.68
CA THR A 200 4.34 -7.11 28.19
C THR A 200 4.10 -7.64 26.77
N ASN A 201 2.99 -7.28 26.12
CA ASN A 201 2.75 -7.60 24.72
C ASN A 201 3.58 -6.67 23.82
N LEU A 202 4.78 -7.13 23.49
CA LEU A 202 5.65 -6.48 22.52
C LEU A 202 5.60 -7.15 21.15
N GLY A 203 4.69 -8.11 20.94
CA GLY A 203 4.58 -8.87 19.70
C GLY A 203 5.48 -10.12 19.61
N LEU A 204 5.57 -10.64 18.40
CA LEU A 204 6.25 -11.87 18.00
C LEU A 204 7.35 -11.54 17.00
N GLY A 205 8.47 -12.25 17.11
CA GLY A 205 9.51 -12.32 16.08
C GLY A 205 9.50 -13.68 15.41
N LEU A 206 9.65 -13.70 14.09
CA LEU A 206 9.87 -14.89 13.29
C LEU A 206 11.30 -14.89 12.76
N THR A 207 12.04 -15.95 13.06
CA THR A 207 13.46 -16.11 12.68
C THR A 207 13.76 -17.52 12.18
N ALA A 208 14.88 -17.68 11.48
CA ALA A 208 15.49 -18.99 11.30
C ALA A 208 16.10 -19.48 12.63
N PRO A 209 16.10 -20.80 12.92
CA PRO A 209 16.81 -21.32 14.07
C PRO A 209 18.27 -20.91 14.11
N ALA A 210 18.80 -20.72 15.32
CA ALA A 210 20.24 -20.56 15.52
C ALA A 210 20.99 -21.74 14.89
N GLY A 211 21.99 -21.43 14.06
CA GLY A 211 22.77 -22.44 13.34
C GLY A 211 22.08 -23.02 12.09
N ALA A 212 20.97 -22.45 11.62
CA ALA A 212 20.42 -22.80 10.31
C ALA A 212 21.51 -22.68 9.22
N PRO A 213 21.56 -23.62 8.26
CA PRO A 213 22.62 -23.62 7.26
C PRO A 213 22.53 -22.36 6.38
N PRO A 214 23.66 -21.75 6.00
CA PRO A 214 23.67 -20.69 4.99
C PRO A 214 22.96 -21.19 3.72
N GLY A 215 21.99 -20.42 3.23
CA GLY A 215 21.22 -20.81 2.05
C GLY A 215 20.02 -21.73 2.31
N ALA A 216 19.55 -21.86 3.56
CA ALA A 216 18.23 -22.43 3.87
C ALA A 216 17.06 -21.72 3.13
N GLY A 217 17.35 -20.57 2.52
CA GLY A 217 16.43 -19.77 1.73
C GLY A 217 15.59 -18.86 2.60
N ILE A 218 14.74 -18.07 1.95
CA ILE A 218 13.80 -17.16 2.60
C ILE A 218 12.38 -17.68 2.39
N ARG A 219 11.60 -17.69 3.47
CA ARG A 219 10.15 -17.89 3.45
C ARG A 219 9.49 -16.53 3.41
N VAL A 220 8.62 -16.35 2.43
CA VAL A 220 7.90 -15.11 2.20
C VAL A 220 6.44 -15.34 2.58
N PHE A 221 5.96 -14.63 3.59
CA PHE A 221 4.58 -14.69 4.04
C PHE A 221 3.84 -13.42 3.62
N HIS A 222 2.52 -13.49 3.51
CA HIS A 222 1.68 -12.29 3.43
C HIS A 222 1.80 -11.48 4.72
N SER A 223 1.89 -10.16 4.60
CA SER A 223 1.80 -9.20 5.72
C SER A 223 0.37 -8.67 5.88
N SER A 224 0.16 -7.81 6.88
CA SER A 224 -1.08 -7.06 7.09
C SER A 224 -1.44 -6.16 5.90
N GLU A 225 -0.44 -5.70 5.15
CA GLU A 225 -0.53 -4.89 3.93
C GLU A 225 -0.98 -5.70 2.69
N SER A 226 -1.10 -7.03 2.80
CA SER A 226 -1.50 -7.86 1.66
C SER A 226 -2.86 -7.45 1.09
N LEU A 227 -2.94 -7.38 -0.24
CA LEU A 227 -4.17 -7.11 -0.99
C LEU A 227 -5.17 -8.29 -0.97
N ARG A 228 -4.77 -9.44 -0.39
CA ARG A 228 -5.63 -10.61 -0.18
C ARG A 228 -5.97 -10.72 1.31
N PRO A 229 -7.06 -10.10 1.80
CA PRO A 229 -7.37 -10.04 3.22
C PRO A 229 -7.41 -11.41 3.89
N GLU A 230 -7.90 -12.43 3.19
CA GLU A 230 -7.98 -13.82 3.66
C GLU A 230 -6.61 -14.48 3.90
N ARG A 231 -5.52 -13.91 3.37
CA ARG A 231 -4.14 -14.42 3.50
C ARG A 231 -3.30 -13.69 4.55
N ARG A 232 -3.79 -12.57 5.09
CA ARG A 232 -3.09 -11.78 6.11
C ARG A 232 -2.82 -12.58 7.38
N PRO A 233 -1.79 -12.22 8.18
CA PRO A 233 -1.54 -12.84 9.47
C PRO A 233 -2.77 -12.85 10.37
N ARG A 234 -3.00 -13.97 11.06
CA ARG A 234 -4.12 -14.15 12.00
C ARG A 234 -3.61 -14.67 13.33
N LEU A 235 -4.18 -14.18 14.42
CA LEU A 235 -4.07 -14.79 15.74
C LEU A 235 -5.43 -15.39 16.10
N VAL A 236 -5.49 -16.71 16.23
CA VAL A 236 -6.70 -17.46 16.59
C VAL A 236 -6.60 -17.84 18.06
N VAL A 237 -7.47 -17.29 18.90
CA VAL A 237 -7.45 -17.49 20.36
C VAL A 237 -8.72 -18.21 20.79
N ARG A 238 -8.56 -19.37 21.44
CA ARG A 238 -9.64 -20.08 22.12
C ARG A 238 -9.55 -19.82 23.62
N TYR A 239 -10.63 -19.39 24.25
CA TYR A 239 -10.61 -18.98 25.66
C TYR A 239 -11.96 -19.21 26.36
N ARG A 240 -11.92 -19.25 27.70
CA ARG A 240 -13.11 -19.27 28.56
C ARG A 240 -13.34 -17.91 29.20
N GLY A 241 -14.59 -17.46 29.24
CA GLY A 241 -14.95 -16.21 29.91
C GLY A 241 -16.25 -15.61 29.40
N ALA A 242 -16.36 -14.29 29.51
CA ALA A 242 -17.39 -13.52 28.82
C ALA A 242 -17.22 -13.65 27.30
N PRO A 243 -18.26 -13.40 26.49
CA PRO A 243 -18.11 -13.30 25.04
C PRO A 243 -17.10 -12.21 24.65
N PRO A 244 -16.48 -12.29 23.46
CA PRO A 244 -15.55 -11.28 23.00
C PRO A 244 -16.25 -9.93 22.95
N LEU A 245 -15.53 -8.86 23.28
CA LEU A 245 -16.10 -7.53 23.17
C LEU A 245 -16.62 -7.32 21.73
N PRO A 246 -17.87 -6.84 21.55
CA PRO A 246 -18.49 -6.77 20.24
C PRO A 246 -17.62 -5.97 19.28
N ALA A 247 -17.46 -6.48 18.06
CA ALA A 247 -16.91 -5.70 16.95
C ALA A 247 -17.76 -4.44 16.65
N ALA A 248 -18.97 -4.33 17.21
CA ALA A 248 -19.84 -3.17 17.08
C ALA A 248 -19.31 -1.90 17.78
N ASP A 249 -18.56 -2.04 18.88
CA ASP A 249 -17.93 -0.90 19.55
C ASP A 249 -16.73 -0.41 18.74
N GLU A 250 -16.00 -1.33 18.12
CA GLU A 250 -14.95 -1.04 17.15
C GLU A 250 -15.53 -0.41 15.87
N ALA A 251 -16.59 -0.97 15.29
CA ALA A 251 -17.28 -0.39 14.14
C ALA A 251 -17.83 1.01 14.45
N ARG A 252 -18.36 1.23 15.66
CA ARG A 252 -18.81 2.55 16.10
C ARG A 252 -17.63 3.51 16.30
N ALA A 253 -16.50 3.05 16.84
CA ALA A 253 -15.29 3.84 16.98
C ALA A 253 -14.69 4.21 15.62
N LEU A 254 -14.62 3.27 14.69
CA LEU A 254 -14.22 3.48 13.29
C LEU A 254 -15.16 4.48 12.61
N GLU A 255 -16.48 4.32 12.75
CA GLU A 255 -17.45 5.27 12.19
C GLU A 255 -17.33 6.67 12.81
N GLN A 256 -16.99 6.78 14.10
CA GLN A 256 -16.73 8.06 14.74
C GLN A 256 -15.42 8.70 14.26
N ALA A 257 -14.35 7.92 14.14
CA ALA A 257 -13.08 8.35 13.58
C ALA A 257 -13.25 8.83 12.14
N ALA A 258 -13.97 8.06 11.32
CA ALA A 258 -14.30 8.43 9.94
C ALA A 258 -15.08 9.75 9.88
N ARG A 259 -16.04 9.96 10.78
CA ARG A 259 -16.78 11.23 10.87
C ARG A 259 -15.88 12.41 11.25
N ARG A 260 -14.95 12.23 12.20
CA ARG A 260 -13.98 13.26 12.58
C ARG A 260 -13.05 13.61 11.40
N VAL A 261 -12.56 12.62 10.68
CA VAL A 261 -11.73 12.83 9.49
C VAL A 261 -12.51 13.49 8.36
N ARG A 262 -13.75 13.08 8.09
CA ARG A 262 -14.60 13.74 7.09
C ARG A 262 -14.85 15.22 7.41
N ALA A 263 -14.86 15.60 8.69
CA ALA A 263 -14.93 17.00 9.09
C ALA A 263 -13.63 17.78 8.82
N LEU A 264 -12.48 17.10 8.73
CA LEU A 264 -11.18 17.69 8.39
C LEU A 264 -11.01 17.87 6.87
N LEU A 265 -11.64 17.03 6.04
CA LEU A 265 -11.47 17.04 4.59
C LEU A 265 -11.71 18.41 3.93
N PRO A 266 -12.76 19.19 4.26
CA PRO A 266 -12.96 20.51 3.66
C PRO A 266 -11.82 21.49 3.96
N ALA A 267 -11.30 21.47 5.19
CA ALA A 267 -10.18 22.34 5.58
C ALA A 267 -8.90 21.92 4.86
N LEU A 268 -8.65 20.61 4.74
CA LEU A 268 -7.53 20.09 3.98
C LEU A 268 -7.60 20.53 2.52
N VAL A 269 -8.77 20.35 1.89
CA VAL A 269 -9.00 20.75 0.50
C VAL A 269 -8.78 22.25 0.34
N ALA A 270 -9.34 23.08 1.22
CA ALA A 270 -9.17 24.53 1.16
C ALA A 270 -7.69 24.94 1.26
N CYS A 271 -6.90 24.32 2.14
CA CYS A 271 -5.46 24.59 2.23
C CYS A 271 -4.74 24.21 0.92
N ALA A 272 -5.03 23.02 0.38
CA ALA A 272 -4.46 22.58 -0.89
C ALA A 272 -4.84 23.51 -2.07
N LEU A 273 -6.09 23.94 -2.16
CA LEU A 273 -6.56 24.90 -3.16
C LEU A 273 -5.94 26.28 -3.01
N GLY A 274 -5.67 26.70 -1.77
CA GLY A 274 -4.99 27.96 -1.45
C GLY A 274 -3.46 27.92 -1.64
N GLY A 275 -2.90 26.75 -1.99
CA GLY A 275 -1.45 26.55 -2.10
C GLY A 275 -0.72 26.44 -0.76
N ASP A 276 -1.44 26.36 0.37
CA ASP A 276 -0.87 26.15 1.70
C ASP A 276 -0.61 24.64 1.92
N TRP A 277 0.41 24.14 1.24
CA TRP A 277 0.75 22.72 1.24
C TRP A 277 1.29 22.23 2.59
N GLU A 278 1.91 23.09 3.40
CA GLU A 278 2.37 22.74 4.74
C GLU A 278 1.19 22.48 5.68
N GLN A 279 0.20 23.38 5.68
CA GLN A 279 -1.00 23.19 6.48
C GLN A 279 -1.84 22.00 5.96
N ALA A 280 -1.94 21.82 4.65
CA ALA A 280 -2.59 20.65 4.06
C ALA A 280 -1.91 19.33 4.49
N PHE A 281 -0.57 19.30 4.51
CA PHE A 281 0.20 18.15 4.98
C PHE A 281 0.00 17.88 6.48
N ALA A 282 -0.03 18.92 7.31
CA ALA A 282 -0.28 18.80 8.75
C ALA A 282 -1.70 18.28 9.05
N LEU A 283 -2.72 18.80 8.37
CA LEU A 283 -4.10 18.31 8.46
C LEU A 283 -4.23 16.87 7.94
N GLY A 284 -3.55 16.54 6.85
CA GLY A 284 -3.47 15.17 6.31
C GLY A 284 -2.86 14.21 7.32
N THR A 285 -1.80 14.61 8.01
CA THR A 285 -1.16 13.81 9.06
C THR A 285 -2.11 13.53 10.21
N ARG A 286 -2.77 14.57 10.73
CA ARG A 286 -3.80 14.41 11.78
C ARG A 286 -4.94 13.50 11.34
N ALA A 287 -5.37 13.61 10.09
CA ALA A 287 -6.42 12.76 9.55
C ALA A 287 -6.00 11.29 9.42
N VAL A 288 -4.74 11.03 9.01
CA VAL A 288 -4.16 9.68 8.99
C VAL A 288 -4.04 9.11 10.40
N GLU A 289 -3.62 9.90 11.38
CA GLU A 289 -3.53 9.45 12.78
C GLU A 289 -4.91 9.13 13.38
N GLU A 290 -5.92 9.93 13.03
CA GLU A 290 -7.27 9.82 13.56
C GLU A 290 -8.05 8.65 12.96
N ALA A 291 -7.97 8.46 11.65
CA ALA A 291 -8.60 7.36 10.92
C ALA A 291 -7.63 6.81 9.89
N PRO A 292 -6.62 6.02 10.31
CA PRO A 292 -5.66 5.44 9.38
C PRO A 292 -6.40 4.59 8.35
N PHE A 293 -7.55 4.01 8.68
CA PHE A 293 -8.28 3.13 7.78
C PHE A 293 -8.95 3.76 6.56
N LEU A 294 -8.92 5.09 6.43
CA LEU A 294 -9.45 5.80 5.28
C LEU A 294 -8.35 6.07 4.26
N GLY A 295 -8.64 5.78 2.98
CA GLY A 295 -7.69 6.04 1.90
C GLY A 295 -7.55 7.53 1.58
N GLU A 296 -8.61 8.33 1.81
CA GLU A 296 -8.64 9.74 1.41
C GLU A 296 -7.57 10.61 2.12
N PRO A 297 -7.36 10.49 3.45
CA PRO A 297 -6.27 11.17 4.15
C PRO A 297 -4.88 10.85 3.61
N PHE A 298 -4.61 9.58 3.30
CA PHE A 298 -3.35 9.14 2.71
C PHE A 298 -3.12 9.78 1.33
N LEU A 299 -4.13 9.79 0.46
CA LEU A 299 -4.02 10.45 -0.86
C LEU A 299 -3.74 11.94 -0.69
N ALA A 300 -4.51 12.60 0.16
CA ALA A 300 -4.39 14.02 0.44
C ALA A 300 -2.99 14.40 0.98
N ARG A 301 -2.51 13.66 1.98
CA ARG A 301 -1.16 13.85 2.53
C ARG A 301 -0.08 13.56 1.49
N GLY A 302 -0.27 12.51 0.66
CA GLY A 302 0.64 12.17 -0.42
C GLY A 302 0.75 13.27 -1.49
N LEU A 303 -0.37 13.86 -1.89
CA LEU A 303 -0.38 15.00 -2.83
C LEU A 303 0.28 16.25 -2.23
N ALA A 304 0.04 16.55 -0.95
CA ALA A 304 0.71 17.66 -0.27
C ALA A 304 2.24 17.41 -0.17
N ALA A 305 2.64 16.18 0.17
CA ALA A 305 4.04 15.76 0.21
C ALA A 305 4.72 15.91 -1.16
N GLU A 306 4.04 15.57 -2.26
CA GLU A 306 4.54 15.75 -3.63
C GLU A 306 4.85 17.24 -3.90
N ARG A 307 3.91 18.13 -3.52
CA ARG A 307 4.06 19.59 -3.72
C ARG A 307 5.15 20.21 -2.88
N LEU A 308 5.41 19.67 -1.68
CA LEU A 308 6.52 20.06 -0.82
C LEU A 308 7.86 19.44 -1.26
N GLY A 309 7.89 18.61 -2.31
CA GLY A 309 9.10 17.97 -2.83
C GLY A 309 9.49 16.66 -2.13
N PHE A 310 8.66 16.15 -1.22
CA PHE A 310 8.87 14.88 -0.51
C PHE A 310 8.39 13.68 -1.36
N LEU A 311 8.97 13.49 -2.54
CA LEU A 311 8.49 12.52 -3.55
C LEU A 311 8.44 11.06 -3.05
N ALA A 312 9.39 10.66 -2.22
CA ALA A 312 9.41 9.34 -1.59
C ALA A 312 8.19 9.11 -0.69
N LEU A 313 7.91 10.08 0.18
CA LEU A 313 6.74 10.07 1.06
C LEU A 313 5.46 10.12 0.26
N ALA A 314 5.38 11.03 -0.72
CA ALA A 314 4.22 11.16 -1.60
C ALA A 314 3.82 9.81 -2.21
N ARG A 315 4.81 9.09 -2.78
CA ARG A 315 4.57 7.79 -3.41
C ARG A 315 4.07 6.75 -2.42
N LEU A 316 4.67 6.67 -1.23
CA LEU A 316 4.24 5.74 -0.19
C LEU A 316 2.79 6.02 0.25
N GLU A 317 2.48 7.28 0.51
CA GLU A 317 1.17 7.70 0.98
C GLU A 317 0.08 7.41 -0.07
N VAL A 318 0.38 7.65 -1.34
CA VAL A 318 -0.51 7.25 -2.43
C VAL A 318 -0.66 5.73 -2.50
N LEU A 319 0.42 4.97 -2.34
CA LEU A 319 0.35 3.50 -2.30
C LEU A 319 -0.58 3.00 -1.19
N ARG A 320 -0.47 3.58 0.01
CA ARG A 320 -1.33 3.27 1.16
C ARG A 320 -2.78 3.61 0.90
N SER A 321 -3.03 4.76 0.27
CA SER A 321 -4.37 5.17 -0.14
C SER A 321 -5.04 4.12 -1.03
N VAL A 322 -4.32 3.62 -2.03
CA VAL A 322 -4.80 2.56 -2.94
C VAL A 322 -4.99 1.22 -2.21
N GLY A 323 -4.19 0.93 -1.18
CA GLY A 323 -4.28 -0.30 -0.38
C GLY A 323 -5.41 -0.33 0.68
N CYS A 324 -6.05 0.81 0.97
CA CYS A 324 -7.09 0.89 2.01
C CYS A 324 -8.39 0.17 1.61
N GLN A 325 -9.11 -0.39 2.59
CA GLN A 325 -10.30 -1.24 2.39
C GLN A 325 -11.52 -0.53 1.78
N GLN A 326 -11.56 0.81 1.79
CA GLN A 326 -12.61 1.60 1.14
C GLN A 326 -12.00 2.54 0.11
N PRO A 327 -11.56 2.04 -1.05
CA PRO A 327 -11.02 2.92 -2.06
C PRO A 327 -12.23 3.55 -2.78
N THR A 328 -12.76 4.63 -2.22
CA THR A 328 -13.73 5.50 -2.89
C THR A 328 -13.05 6.31 -4.01
N LEU A 329 -11.71 6.36 -4.01
CA LEU A 329 -10.84 7.18 -4.87
C LEU A 329 -9.81 6.34 -5.67
N VAL A 330 -10.16 5.10 -6.02
CA VAL A 330 -9.27 4.17 -6.76
C VAL A 330 -8.60 4.84 -7.96
N PRO A 331 -9.32 5.59 -8.83
CA PRO A 331 -8.73 6.15 -10.04
C PRO A 331 -7.71 7.26 -9.75
N GLU A 332 -8.03 8.17 -8.84
CA GLU A 332 -7.16 9.30 -8.47
C GLU A 332 -5.88 8.81 -7.79
N GLY A 333 -5.99 7.81 -6.92
CA GLY A 333 -4.84 7.15 -6.29
C GLY A 333 -3.91 6.49 -7.32
N TYR A 334 -4.46 5.71 -8.26
CA TYR A 334 -3.64 5.11 -9.31
C TYR A 334 -3.01 6.13 -10.26
N ALA A 335 -3.72 7.22 -10.60
CA ALA A 335 -3.16 8.30 -11.42
C ALA A 335 -1.98 8.98 -10.72
N ALA A 336 -2.12 9.29 -9.42
CA ALA A 336 -1.04 9.85 -8.62
C ALA A 336 0.14 8.86 -8.50
N LEU A 337 -0.14 7.57 -8.31
CA LEU A 337 0.91 6.55 -8.17
C LEU A 337 1.72 6.41 -9.47
N ALA A 338 1.05 6.41 -10.62
CA ALA A 338 1.68 6.42 -11.92
C ALA A 338 2.56 7.66 -12.12
N ARG A 339 2.02 8.86 -11.84
CA ARG A 339 2.75 10.13 -11.95
C ARG A 339 4.01 10.14 -11.09
N LEU A 340 3.92 9.64 -9.86
CA LEU A 340 5.04 9.61 -8.91
C LEU A 340 6.07 8.52 -9.21
N SER A 341 5.67 7.41 -9.83
CA SER A 341 6.54 6.24 -9.97
C SER A 341 7.22 6.13 -11.34
N LEU A 342 6.59 6.61 -12.41
CA LEU A 342 7.14 6.52 -13.77
C LEU A 342 8.44 7.31 -14.00
N PRO A 343 8.65 8.51 -13.39
CA PRO A 343 9.90 9.25 -13.55
C PRO A 343 11.08 8.65 -12.79
N LEU A 344 10.83 7.73 -11.85
CA LEU A 344 11.89 7.15 -11.03
C LEU A 344 12.76 6.21 -11.87
N ARG A 345 14.08 6.29 -11.68
CA ARG A 345 15.04 5.36 -12.32
C ARG A 345 14.94 3.94 -11.78
N ASN A 346 14.21 3.73 -10.69
CA ASN A 346 14.00 2.43 -10.07
C ASN A 346 13.03 1.59 -10.94
N PRO A 347 13.46 0.43 -11.47
CA PRO A 347 12.61 -0.42 -12.33
C PRO A 347 11.34 -0.90 -11.63
N GLN A 348 11.42 -1.26 -10.34
CA GLN A 348 10.28 -1.73 -9.55
C GLN A 348 9.21 -0.64 -9.40
N ALA A 349 9.63 0.60 -9.16
CA ALA A 349 8.72 1.73 -9.10
C ALA A 349 8.03 1.97 -10.46
N ARG A 350 8.78 1.90 -11.57
CA ARG A 350 8.19 2.04 -12.91
C ARG A 350 7.18 0.93 -13.22
N ILE A 351 7.48 -0.32 -12.85
CA ILE A 351 6.55 -1.46 -12.98
C ILE A 351 5.25 -1.17 -12.20
N GLN A 352 5.35 -0.71 -10.96
CA GLN A 352 4.18 -0.34 -10.17
C GLN A 352 3.39 0.82 -10.80
N GLY A 353 4.08 1.84 -11.34
CA GLY A 353 3.43 2.94 -12.05
C GLY A 353 2.68 2.49 -13.30
N LEU A 354 3.25 1.54 -14.06
CA LEU A 354 2.59 0.92 -15.22
C LEU A 354 1.40 0.04 -14.81
N GLY A 355 1.53 -0.72 -13.72
CA GLY A 355 0.42 -1.48 -13.13
C GLY A 355 -0.73 -0.57 -12.72
N ALA A 356 -0.42 0.56 -12.08
CA ALA A 356 -1.41 1.58 -11.71
C ALA A 356 -2.13 2.18 -12.94
N LEU A 357 -1.39 2.50 -14.00
CA LEU A 357 -2.01 2.96 -15.26
C LEU A 357 -2.93 1.92 -15.89
N THR A 358 -2.53 0.65 -15.82
CA THR A 358 -3.34 -0.45 -16.35
C THR A 358 -4.64 -0.60 -15.56
N ALA A 359 -4.57 -0.56 -14.22
CA ALA A 359 -5.74 -0.58 -13.35
C ALA A 359 -6.67 0.62 -13.63
N LEU A 360 -6.10 1.82 -13.76
CA LEU A 360 -6.83 3.05 -14.09
C LEU A 360 -7.53 2.98 -15.46
N ALA A 361 -6.84 2.43 -16.48
CA ALA A 361 -7.39 2.26 -17.81
C ALA A 361 -8.57 1.27 -17.84
N CYS A 362 -8.47 0.19 -17.06
CA CYS A 362 -9.54 -0.79 -16.89
C CYS A 362 -10.81 -0.18 -16.24
N GLU A 363 -10.65 0.72 -15.27
CA GLU A 363 -11.80 1.33 -14.58
C GLU A 363 -12.48 2.47 -15.35
N ARG A 364 -11.73 3.33 -16.03
CA ARG A 364 -12.26 4.60 -16.57
C ARG A 364 -12.56 4.66 -18.06
N ARG A 365 -12.49 3.56 -18.81
CA ARG A 365 -12.67 3.56 -20.29
C ARG A 365 -11.89 4.73 -20.96
N MET A 366 -10.60 4.79 -20.64
CA MET A 366 -9.55 5.68 -21.17
C MET A 366 -9.91 7.17 -21.40
N GLU A 367 -9.81 7.94 -20.33
CA GLU A 367 -9.71 9.41 -20.34
C GLU A 367 -8.36 9.93 -20.90
N PRO A 368 -8.28 11.19 -21.39
CA PRO A 368 -7.08 11.78 -22.00
C PRO A 368 -5.83 11.80 -21.10
N GLU A 369 -6.01 11.89 -19.77
CA GLU A 369 -4.90 11.91 -18.82
C GLU A 369 -4.16 10.57 -18.72
N VAL A 370 -4.89 9.45 -18.80
CA VAL A 370 -4.31 8.10 -18.86
C VAL A 370 -3.46 7.96 -20.11
N ALA A 371 -3.98 8.44 -21.25
CA ALA A 371 -3.25 8.44 -22.53
C ALA A 371 -2.02 9.37 -22.52
N ARG A 372 -2.03 10.46 -21.75
CA ARG A 372 -0.86 11.32 -21.54
C ARG A 372 0.21 10.60 -20.73
N LEU A 373 -0.15 9.98 -19.61
CA LEU A 373 0.79 9.29 -18.73
C LEU A 373 1.42 8.07 -19.40
N TYR A 374 0.65 7.31 -20.20
CA TYR A 374 1.20 6.24 -21.05
C TYR A 374 2.25 6.76 -22.03
N ARG A 375 2.01 7.92 -22.69
CA ARG A 375 2.99 8.52 -23.59
C ARG A 375 4.28 8.92 -22.88
N VAL A 376 4.20 9.43 -21.66
CA VAL A 376 5.38 9.76 -20.84
C VAL A 376 6.17 8.49 -20.47
N ALA A 377 5.47 7.42 -20.06
CA ALA A 377 6.10 6.13 -19.76
C ALA A 377 6.87 5.55 -20.97
N LEU A 378 6.30 5.72 -22.17
CA LEU A 378 6.87 5.26 -23.44
C LEU A 378 7.99 6.16 -24.00
N ALA A 379 8.05 7.42 -23.58
CA ALA A 379 9.02 8.40 -24.06
C ALA A 379 10.32 8.47 -23.23
N GLY A 380 10.40 7.79 -22.08
CA GLY A 380 11.59 7.80 -21.25
C GLY A 380 12.75 7.03 -21.90
N ASP A 381 13.76 7.75 -22.36
CA ASP A 381 15.02 7.19 -22.87
C ASP A 381 15.73 6.35 -21.79
N ASP A 382 16.03 5.11 -22.11
CA ASP A 382 16.93 4.25 -21.34
C ASP A 382 18.38 4.42 -21.87
N PRO A 383 19.29 5.08 -21.13
CA PRO A 383 20.68 5.19 -21.54
C PRO A 383 21.49 3.90 -21.36
N ALA A 384 20.93 2.82 -20.78
CA ALA A 384 21.66 1.58 -20.47
C ALA A 384 21.52 0.46 -21.53
N GLY A 385 20.65 0.61 -22.54
CA GLY A 385 20.69 -0.21 -23.75
C GLY A 385 20.25 -1.67 -23.62
N ASP A 386 19.79 -2.16 -22.47
CA ASP A 386 19.24 -3.54 -22.36
C ASP A 386 17.74 -3.56 -22.67
N ARG A 387 17.43 -3.59 -23.97
CA ARG A 387 16.07 -3.57 -24.53
C ARG A 387 15.33 -4.92 -24.40
N SER A 388 15.98 -5.97 -23.88
CA SER A 388 15.45 -7.34 -23.90
C SER A 388 14.35 -7.58 -22.85
N ASP A 389 14.43 -6.92 -21.69
CA ASP A 389 13.45 -7.07 -20.61
C ASP A 389 12.15 -6.30 -20.83
N TRP A 390 12.23 -5.17 -21.54
CA TRP A 390 11.05 -4.38 -21.93
C TRP A 390 10.18 -5.10 -22.94
N GLY A 391 10.80 -5.82 -23.89
CA GLY A 391 10.06 -6.64 -24.87
C GLY A 391 9.26 -7.76 -24.20
N ARG A 392 9.85 -8.42 -23.19
CA ARG A 392 9.17 -9.48 -22.41
C ARG A 392 8.01 -8.93 -21.58
N HIS A 393 8.20 -7.80 -20.89
CA HIS A 393 7.13 -7.15 -20.12
C HIS A 393 6.01 -6.61 -21.01
N ALA A 394 6.32 -6.01 -22.15
CA ALA A 394 5.32 -5.54 -23.10
C ALA A 394 4.49 -6.71 -23.67
N SER A 395 5.13 -7.84 -24.01
CA SER A 395 4.43 -9.06 -24.44
C SER A 395 3.53 -9.63 -23.36
N ALA A 396 3.99 -9.70 -22.10
CA ALA A 396 3.16 -10.15 -20.98
C ALA A 396 1.96 -9.22 -20.72
N MET A 397 2.15 -7.90 -20.83
CA MET A 397 1.05 -6.93 -20.73
C MET A 397 0.04 -7.10 -21.87
N LEU A 398 0.48 -7.39 -23.10
CA LEU A 398 -0.41 -7.66 -24.24
C LEU A 398 -1.25 -8.91 -24.02
N GLU A 399 -0.66 -9.98 -23.48
CA GLU A 399 -1.38 -11.22 -23.15
C GLU A 399 -2.43 -10.99 -22.06
N ILE A 400 -2.11 -10.21 -21.02
CA ILE A 400 -3.05 -9.84 -19.94
C ILE A 400 -4.21 -9.00 -20.49
N LEU A 401 -3.91 -8.05 -21.38
CA LEU A 401 -4.92 -7.19 -22.02
C LEU A 401 -5.81 -7.99 -22.97
N GLU A 402 -5.25 -8.94 -23.74
CA GLU A 402 -6.03 -9.84 -24.59
C GLU A 402 -6.88 -10.83 -23.80
N ALA A 403 -6.37 -11.38 -22.69
CA ALA A 403 -7.13 -12.25 -21.80
C ALA A 403 -8.30 -11.48 -21.15
N SER A 404 -8.07 -10.22 -20.77
CA SER A 404 -9.08 -9.33 -20.23
C SER A 404 -10.14 -8.97 -21.29
N ARG A 405 -9.74 -8.72 -22.54
CA ARG A 405 -10.64 -8.54 -23.69
C ARG A 405 -11.55 -9.74 -23.91
N ARG A 406 -10.99 -10.96 -23.88
CA ARG A 406 -11.76 -12.21 -24.03
C ARG A 406 -12.77 -12.41 -22.90
N ARG A 407 -12.43 -12.02 -21.67
CA ARG A 407 -13.33 -12.11 -20.50
C ARG A 407 -14.44 -11.07 -20.52
N LEU A 408 -14.19 -9.88 -21.07
CA LEU A 408 -15.12 -8.75 -21.02
C LEU A 408 -16.11 -8.69 -22.21
N GLY A 409 -15.95 -9.54 -23.23
CA GLY A 409 -16.91 -9.70 -24.34
C GLY A 409 -17.18 -8.43 -25.17
N SER A 410 -16.32 -7.41 -25.07
CA SER A 410 -16.50 -6.11 -25.72
C SER A 410 -15.98 -6.15 -27.16
N GLU A 411 -16.87 -5.93 -28.14
CA GLU A 411 -16.52 -5.76 -29.57
C GLU A 411 -16.04 -4.33 -29.92
N ASP A 412 -15.81 -3.45 -28.94
CA ASP A 412 -15.38 -2.08 -29.23
C ASP A 412 -13.93 -2.03 -29.78
N PRO A 413 -13.72 -1.68 -31.06
CA PRO A 413 -12.41 -1.70 -31.70
C PRO A 413 -11.48 -0.59 -31.20
N ALA A 414 -12.00 0.45 -30.53
CA ALA A 414 -11.19 1.53 -29.97
C ALA A 414 -10.35 1.06 -28.75
N LEU A 415 -10.86 0.08 -27.99
CA LEU A 415 -10.15 -0.54 -26.86
C LEU A 415 -9.04 -1.51 -27.30
N ALA A 416 -9.11 -2.05 -28.52
CA ALA A 416 -8.10 -2.96 -29.08
C ALA A 416 -6.94 -2.23 -29.78
N ALA A 417 -7.15 -1.00 -30.25
CA ALA A 417 -6.21 -0.36 -31.18
C ALA A 417 -4.93 0.16 -30.52
N LEU A 418 -4.98 0.69 -29.29
CA LEU A 418 -3.84 1.43 -28.71
C LEU A 418 -2.71 0.54 -28.18
N PRO A 419 -2.97 -0.53 -27.39
CA PRO A 419 -1.92 -1.45 -26.94
C PRO A 419 -1.26 -2.17 -28.13
N LEU A 420 -2.05 -2.52 -29.16
CA LEU A 420 -1.57 -3.14 -30.40
C LEU A 420 -0.74 -2.17 -31.24
N LEU A 421 -1.12 -0.88 -31.32
CA LEU A 421 -0.33 0.18 -31.94
C LEU A 421 1.00 0.41 -31.22
N VAL A 422 1.00 0.43 -29.89
CA VAL A 422 2.22 0.58 -29.08
C VAL A 422 3.15 -0.63 -29.25
N ALA A 423 2.59 -1.84 -29.29
CA ALA A 423 3.32 -3.07 -29.58
C ALA A 423 3.93 -3.09 -31.01
N LEU A 424 3.15 -2.67 -32.01
CA LEU A 424 3.59 -2.57 -33.40
C LEU A 424 4.67 -1.49 -33.59
N VAL A 425 4.59 -0.37 -32.89
CA VAL A 425 5.61 0.70 -32.91
C VAL A 425 6.92 0.23 -32.25
N HIS A 426 6.85 -0.58 -31.19
CA HIS A 426 8.03 -1.18 -30.58
C HIS A 426 8.65 -2.30 -31.42
N ALA A 427 7.82 -3.20 -31.98
CA ALA A 427 8.28 -4.24 -32.90
C ALA A 427 8.93 -3.63 -34.16
N ALA A 428 8.36 -2.53 -34.68
CA ALA A 428 8.92 -1.83 -35.85
C ALA A 428 10.23 -1.07 -35.58
N ARG A 429 10.56 -0.82 -34.32
CA ARG A 429 11.82 -0.17 -33.89
C ARG A 429 12.91 -1.18 -33.50
N ALA A 430 12.55 -2.44 -33.26
CA ALA A 430 13.46 -3.51 -32.87
C ALA A 430 13.97 -4.36 -34.06
N ASP A 431 13.27 -4.33 -35.20
CA ASP A 431 13.56 -5.15 -36.38
C ASP A 431 13.83 -4.29 -37.64
N PRO A 432 15.01 -4.41 -38.30
CA PRO A 432 15.33 -3.70 -39.54
C PRO A 432 14.39 -3.97 -40.72
N GLY A 433 13.61 -5.07 -40.72
CA GLY A 433 12.67 -5.43 -41.80
C GLY A 433 11.26 -4.86 -41.68
N ALA A 434 10.94 -4.16 -40.59
CA ALA A 434 9.58 -3.73 -40.27
C ALA A 434 8.92 -2.64 -41.15
N PRO A 435 9.62 -1.79 -41.93
CA PRO A 435 8.96 -0.79 -42.76
C PRO A 435 7.95 -1.37 -43.75
N GLU A 436 8.21 -2.55 -44.30
CA GLU A 436 7.30 -3.25 -45.23
C GLU A 436 6.11 -3.92 -44.54
N ALA A 437 6.27 -4.37 -43.30
CA ALA A 437 5.17 -4.90 -42.48
C ALA A 437 4.22 -3.77 -42.05
N PHE A 438 4.77 -2.61 -41.68
CA PHE A 438 4.02 -1.40 -41.37
C PHE A 438 3.28 -0.85 -42.60
N ALA A 439 3.93 -0.83 -43.77
CA ALA A 439 3.29 -0.41 -45.01
C ALA A 439 2.14 -1.34 -45.44
N ARG A 440 2.28 -2.66 -45.24
CA ARG A 440 1.22 -3.65 -45.50
C ARG A 440 0.03 -3.52 -44.54
N ALA A 441 0.29 -3.33 -43.25
CA ALA A 441 -0.75 -3.10 -42.25
C ALA A 441 -1.53 -1.79 -42.50
N ARG A 442 -0.81 -0.72 -42.91
CA ARG A 442 -1.42 0.55 -43.30
C ARG A 442 -2.22 0.46 -44.60
N ALA A 443 -1.78 -0.36 -45.56
CA ALA A 443 -2.47 -0.57 -46.83
C ALA A 443 -3.72 -1.47 -46.71
N ALA A 444 -3.76 -2.36 -45.71
CA ALA A 444 -4.90 -3.22 -45.41
C ALA A 444 -6.02 -2.51 -44.63
N TRP A 445 -5.80 -1.27 -44.17
CA TRP A 445 -6.78 -0.49 -43.42
C TRP A 445 -7.74 0.25 -44.37
N PRO A 446 -9.08 0.09 -44.27
CA PRO A 446 -10.00 0.82 -45.13
C PRO A 446 -9.88 2.32 -44.84
N ARG A 447 -9.70 3.13 -45.88
CA ARG A 447 -9.77 4.60 -45.77
C ARG A 447 -11.21 4.99 -45.40
N HIS A 448 -11.45 5.36 -44.15
CA HIS A 448 -12.72 5.97 -43.74
C HIS A 448 -12.61 7.50 -43.77
N PRO A 449 -13.58 8.22 -44.36
CA PRO A 449 -13.59 9.68 -44.37
C PRO A 449 -14.17 10.19 -43.05
N LEU A 450 -13.41 11.00 -42.32
CA LEU A 450 -13.93 11.87 -41.27
C LEU A 450 -13.81 13.31 -41.78
N SER A 451 -14.75 13.68 -42.64
CA SER A 451 -14.96 15.05 -43.09
C SER A 451 -16.41 15.28 -43.52
N VAL A 452 -17.41 14.96 -42.69
CA VAL A 452 -18.77 15.54 -42.78
C VAL A 452 -19.42 15.48 -41.38
N GLY A 453 -20.21 16.51 -41.05
CA GLY A 453 -20.64 16.89 -39.71
C GLY A 453 -21.46 15.88 -38.89
N PHE A 454 -21.51 16.17 -37.58
CA PHE A 454 -22.32 15.49 -36.58
C PHE A 454 -23.82 15.55 -36.94
N PRO A 455 -24.54 14.42 -37.00
CA PRO A 455 -25.95 14.40 -36.69
C PRO A 455 -26.14 14.08 -35.20
N GLU A 456 -27.02 14.82 -34.54
CA GLU A 456 -27.49 14.52 -33.19
C GLU A 456 -28.09 13.10 -33.15
N LEU A 457 -27.63 12.28 -32.20
CA LEU A 457 -28.21 10.97 -31.91
C LEU A 457 -29.25 11.06 -30.79
N PRO A 458 -30.35 10.27 -30.85
CA PRO A 458 -31.48 10.39 -29.94
C PRO A 458 -31.16 9.82 -28.55
N VAL A 459 -31.67 10.49 -27.52
CA VAL A 459 -31.58 10.09 -26.12
C VAL A 459 -32.44 8.85 -25.87
N GLY A 460 -31.80 7.69 -25.73
CA GLY A 460 -32.41 6.47 -25.19
C GLY A 460 -32.38 6.43 -23.65
N PRO A 461 -33.22 5.60 -22.99
CA PRO A 461 -33.45 5.68 -21.56
C PRO A 461 -32.24 5.21 -20.73
N ARG A 462 -31.89 5.98 -19.70
CA ARG A 462 -30.87 5.65 -18.70
C ARG A 462 -31.28 4.37 -17.94
N PRO A 463 -30.37 3.39 -17.73
CA PRO A 463 -30.59 2.32 -16.77
C PRO A 463 -30.55 2.88 -15.34
N ALA A 464 -31.37 2.29 -14.46
CA ALA A 464 -31.58 2.73 -13.09
C ALA A 464 -30.36 2.48 -12.17
N ALA A 465 -29.94 3.55 -11.50
CA ALA A 465 -29.34 3.66 -10.17
C ALA A 465 -28.24 2.63 -9.74
N LEU A 466 -26.98 2.95 -10.06
CA LEU A 466 -25.92 2.85 -9.06
C LEU A 466 -25.99 4.14 -8.22
N GLY A 467 -26.00 4.01 -6.88
CA GLY A 467 -26.21 5.12 -5.95
C GLY A 467 -25.32 6.33 -6.27
N ALA A 468 -25.90 7.53 -6.16
CA ALA A 468 -25.17 8.78 -6.38
C ALA A 468 -23.89 8.79 -5.54
N PRO A 469 -22.73 9.22 -6.09
CA PRO A 469 -21.51 9.36 -5.31
C PRO A 469 -21.79 10.24 -4.09
N GLY A 470 -21.35 9.80 -2.91
CA GLY A 470 -21.43 10.62 -1.71
C GLY A 470 -20.53 11.86 -1.83
N PRO A 471 -20.78 12.90 -1.03
CA PRO A 471 -20.08 14.18 -1.11
C PRO A 471 -18.54 14.08 -1.00
N SER A 472 -17.98 12.96 -0.52
CA SER A 472 -16.54 12.72 -0.43
C SER A 472 -15.86 12.45 -1.78
N ALA A 473 -16.54 11.79 -2.73
CA ALA A 473 -15.97 11.49 -4.05
C ALA A 473 -15.83 12.76 -4.91
N ASP A 474 -16.70 13.75 -4.69
CA ASP A 474 -16.66 15.02 -5.40
C ASP A 474 -15.45 15.88 -4.97
N TRP A 475 -15.03 15.80 -3.71
CA TRP A 475 -13.89 16.56 -3.21
C TRP A 475 -12.54 16.14 -3.79
N ALA A 476 -12.30 14.84 -3.93
CA ALA A 476 -11.06 14.36 -4.54
C ALA A 476 -10.96 14.70 -6.04
N ARG A 477 -12.10 14.65 -6.74
CA ARG A 477 -12.18 15.09 -8.15
C ARG A 477 -11.81 16.57 -8.27
N ILE A 478 -12.27 17.41 -7.35
CA ILE A 478 -11.91 18.83 -7.29
C ILE A 478 -10.39 18.99 -7.09
N LEU A 479 -9.78 18.26 -6.15
CA LEU A 479 -8.33 18.33 -5.92
C LEU A 479 -7.49 17.91 -7.14
N VAL A 480 -7.89 16.84 -7.83
CA VAL A 480 -7.21 16.40 -9.06
C VAL A 480 -7.39 17.42 -10.18
N ALA A 481 -8.60 17.98 -10.35
CA ALA A 481 -8.87 19.01 -11.34
C ALA A 481 -8.02 20.27 -11.10
N VAL A 482 -7.86 20.69 -9.84
CA VAL A 482 -7.02 21.84 -9.49
C VAL A 482 -5.54 21.56 -9.74
N GLY A 483 -5.06 20.35 -9.39
CA GLY A 483 -3.70 19.95 -9.72
C GLY A 483 -3.42 19.97 -11.23
N ALA A 484 -4.39 19.57 -12.05
CA ALA A 484 -4.30 19.64 -13.51
C ALA A 484 -4.34 21.09 -14.04
N LEU A 485 -5.16 21.96 -13.45
CA LEU A 485 -5.22 23.39 -13.79
C LEU A 485 -3.90 24.10 -13.49
N ASP A 486 -3.28 23.85 -12.34
CA ASP A 486 -1.97 24.44 -11.99
C ASP A 486 -0.88 24.00 -12.96
N ALA A 487 -0.86 22.72 -13.34
CA ALA A 487 0.08 22.20 -14.32
C ALA A 487 -0.11 22.86 -15.69
N ALA A 488 -1.36 23.06 -16.11
CA ALA A 488 -1.68 23.76 -17.35
C ALA A 488 -1.24 25.23 -17.30
N ARG A 489 -1.50 25.94 -16.18
CA ARG A 489 -1.04 27.33 -15.97
C ARG A 489 0.49 27.44 -16.04
N ALA A 490 1.22 26.52 -15.43
CA ALA A 490 2.68 26.50 -15.50
C ALA A 490 3.21 26.27 -16.92
N GLN A 491 2.57 25.39 -17.70
CA GLN A 491 2.92 25.15 -19.10
C GLN A 491 2.63 26.37 -19.99
N VAL A 492 1.49 27.03 -19.79
CA VAL A 492 1.17 28.25 -20.53
C VAL A 492 2.12 29.39 -20.17
N ALA A 493 2.48 29.56 -18.89
CA ALA A 493 3.48 30.54 -18.48
C ALA A 493 4.85 30.28 -19.11
N GLN A 494 5.27 29.02 -19.21
CA GLN A 494 6.50 28.63 -19.90
C GLN A 494 6.44 28.92 -21.41
N ALA A 495 5.31 28.64 -22.06
CA ALA A 495 5.09 28.97 -23.47
C ALA A 495 5.07 30.48 -23.70
N ARG A 496 4.45 31.26 -22.80
CA ARG A 496 4.38 32.72 -22.86
C ARG A 496 5.76 33.37 -22.78
N ALA A 497 6.66 32.79 -22.00
CA ALA A 497 8.06 33.23 -21.95
C ALA A 497 8.81 33.02 -23.29
N ALA A 498 8.41 32.02 -24.08
CA ALA A 498 9.00 31.74 -25.40
C ALA A 498 8.30 32.53 -26.53
N TRP A 499 7.01 32.82 -26.39
CA TRP A 499 6.18 33.52 -27.38
C TRP A 499 5.32 34.61 -26.72
N PRO A 500 5.88 35.80 -26.46
CA PRO A 500 5.22 36.83 -25.65
C PRO A 500 3.96 37.41 -26.29
N ASP A 501 3.90 37.46 -27.62
CA ASP A 501 2.85 38.14 -28.39
C ASP A 501 1.84 37.17 -29.02
N ASP A 502 1.82 35.90 -28.61
CA ASP A 502 0.92 34.91 -29.16
C ASP A 502 -0.51 35.08 -28.59
N ALA A 503 -1.47 35.39 -29.48
CA ALA A 503 -2.85 35.65 -29.11
C ALA A 503 -3.60 34.39 -28.63
N GLU A 504 -3.18 33.19 -29.04
CA GLU A 504 -3.77 31.93 -28.60
C GLU A 504 -3.34 31.62 -27.16
N LEU A 505 -2.09 31.93 -26.79
CA LEU A 505 -1.61 31.81 -25.41
C LEU A 505 -2.35 32.75 -24.45
N GLU A 506 -2.65 33.98 -24.88
CA GLU A 506 -3.43 34.94 -24.08
C GLU A 506 -4.90 34.48 -23.88
N GLN A 507 -5.47 33.84 -24.90
CA GLN A 507 -6.80 33.25 -24.79
C GLN A 507 -6.80 32.02 -23.86
N LEU A 508 -5.77 31.18 -23.94
CA LEU A 508 -5.56 30.04 -23.04
C LEU A 508 -5.37 30.49 -21.58
N GLU A 509 -4.59 31.54 -21.32
CA GLU A 509 -4.43 32.15 -19.99
C GLU A 509 -5.76 32.63 -19.41
N ARG A 510 -6.58 33.32 -20.19
CA ARG A 510 -7.92 33.75 -19.77
C ARG A 510 -8.84 32.56 -19.46
N CYS A 511 -8.89 31.58 -20.35
CA CYS A 511 -9.68 30.36 -20.15
C CYS A 511 -9.25 29.56 -18.90
N LEU A 512 -7.95 29.53 -18.59
CA LEU A 512 -7.41 28.89 -17.39
C LEU A 512 -7.58 29.73 -16.12
N GLY A 513 -7.80 31.04 -16.24
CA GLY A 513 -8.13 31.93 -15.12
C GLY A 513 -9.62 31.87 -14.75
N ASP A 514 -10.50 31.77 -15.75
CA ASP A 514 -11.95 31.65 -15.57
C ASP A 514 -12.39 30.27 -15.02
N ARG A 515 -11.61 29.22 -15.32
CA ARG A 515 -11.79 27.86 -14.78
C ARG A 515 -11.01 27.67 -13.49
#